data_AF-A0A958G6V2-F1
#
_entry.id   AF-A0A958G6V2-F1
#
_cell.length_a   1.000
_cell.length_b   1.000
_cell.length_c   1.000
_cell.angle_alpha   90.00
_cell.angle_beta   90.00
_cell.angle_gamma   90.00
#
_symmetry.space_group_name_H-M   'P 1'
#
loop_
_entity.id
_entity.type
_entity.pdbx_description
1 polymer ?
#
loop_
_entity_poly.entity_id
_entity_poly.type
_entity_poly.pdbx_seq_one_letter_code
_entity_poly.pdbx_strand_id
1 'polypeptide(L)'
;DRGPYLVRTVRQDYAPDHPEILLTAVYKFYRGQPYFRFYSGMEFREDLWLALLRNDEMTMDSMFTHLAFERPGGQIVDITFEERHELLEKQPIENDAPWICFYNADRGFAFGSIRINYDNRNIFGQESPTFRPHTQIGEWLAGIKYWNRRLV
;
A
#
# COMPACT_ATOMS: atom_id res chain seq x y z
N ASP A 1 17.78 8.75 -12.81
CA ASP A 1 16.95 9.74 -13.52
C ASP A 1 17.65 10.28 -14.77
N ARG A 2 17.65 9.55 -15.89
CA ARG A 2 18.35 9.94 -17.14
C ARG A 2 17.49 9.73 -18.40
N GLY A 3 16.28 10.29 -18.42
CA GLY A 3 15.42 10.33 -19.61
C GLY A 3 14.55 11.59 -19.58
N PRO A 4 14.10 12.12 -20.73
CA PRO A 4 13.29 13.34 -20.77
C PRO A 4 11.93 13.07 -20.10
N TYR A 5 11.70 13.72 -18.95
CA TYR A 5 10.36 13.83 -18.38
C TYR A 5 9.46 14.58 -19.36
N LEU A 6 8.25 14.07 -19.58
CA LEU A 6 7.25 14.83 -20.33
C LEU A 6 6.61 15.88 -19.42
N VAL A 7 6.24 15.47 -18.19
CA VAL A 7 5.64 16.33 -17.17
C VAL A 7 6.10 15.87 -15.78
N ARG A 8 6.45 16.83 -14.92
CA ARG A 8 6.61 16.61 -13.48
C ARG A 8 5.70 17.55 -12.72
N THR A 9 4.86 16.99 -11.86
CA THR A 9 3.99 17.77 -10.97
C THR A 9 4.41 17.52 -9.53
N VAL A 10 4.61 18.59 -8.78
CA VAL A 10 4.83 18.55 -7.33
C VAL A 10 3.66 19.25 -6.68
N ARG A 11 3.04 18.60 -5.70
CA ARG A 11 2.09 19.21 -4.79
C ARG A 11 2.61 19.01 -3.39
N GLN A 12 2.56 20.07 -2.61
CA GLN A 12 2.96 20.05 -1.22
C GLN A 12 2.00 20.97 -0.49
N ASP A 13 1.40 20.46 0.59
CA ASP A 13 0.47 21.20 1.42
C ASP A 13 0.40 20.58 2.81
N TYR A 14 -0.11 21.34 3.77
CA TYR A 14 -0.38 20.84 5.11
C TYR A 14 -1.69 20.06 5.14
N ALA A 15 -1.77 19.02 5.96
CA ALA A 15 -3.03 18.31 6.16
C ALA A 15 -4.06 19.28 6.79
N PRO A 16 -5.27 19.45 6.21
CA PRO A 16 -6.20 20.51 6.63
C PRO A 16 -6.55 20.52 8.12
N ASP A 17 -6.76 19.34 8.69
CA ASP A 17 -7.12 19.16 10.11
C ASP A 17 -5.90 18.87 11.01
N HIS A 18 -4.72 18.72 10.40
CA HIS A 18 -3.46 18.37 11.07
C HIS A 18 -2.31 19.20 10.46
N PRO A 19 -2.27 20.53 10.68
CA PRO A 19 -1.29 21.41 10.07
C PRO A 19 0.17 21.11 10.47
N GLU A 20 0.38 20.32 11.52
CA GLU A 20 1.66 19.76 11.93
C GLU A 20 2.19 18.67 10.98
N ILE A 21 1.37 18.20 10.04
CA ILE A 21 1.73 17.19 9.03
C ILE A 21 1.86 17.86 7.66
N LEU A 22 3.06 17.81 7.08
CA LEU A 22 3.31 18.20 5.70
C LEU A 22 3.14 17.00 4.77
N LEU A 23 2.28 17.13 3.77
CA LEU A 23 2.05 16.13 2.73
C LEU A 23 2.79 16.55 1.45
N THR A 24 3.45 15.59 0.81
CA THR A 24 4.14 15.78 -0.47
C THR A 24 3.70 14.72 -1.46
N ALA A 25 3.33 15.13 -2.67
CA ALA A 25 3.03 14.25 -3.79
C ALA A 25 3.82 14.68 -5.03
N VAL A 26 4.56 13.74 -5.62
CA VAL A 26 5.34 13.98 -6.83
C VAL A 26 4.97 12.95 -7.90
N TYR A 27 4.50 13.45 -9.04
CA TYR A 27 4.22 12.63 -10.21
C TYR A 27 5.28 12.92 -11.28
N LYS A 28 5.85 11.86 -11.85
CA LYS A 28 6.80 11.92 -12.97
C LYS A 28 6.26 11.08 -14.12
N PHE A 29 5.85 11.75 -15.21
CA PHE A 29 5.36 11.12 -16.43
C PHE A 29 6.46 11.08 -17.50
N TYR A 30 6.59 9.93 -18.14
CA TYR A 30 7.63 9.67 -19.14
C TYR A 30 6.99 9.44 -20.50
N ARG A 31 7.56 10.05 -21.55
CA ARG A 31 7.03 9.90 -22.91
C ARG A 31 7.14 8.43 -23.35
N GLY A 32 6.02 7.88 -23.83
CA GLY A 32 5.96 6.54 -24.41
C GLY A 32 6.19 5.39 -23.42
N GLN A 33 6.09 5.65 -22.11
CA GLN A 33 6.22 4.60 -21.10
C GLN A 33 4.83 4.18 -20.59
N PRO A 34 4.60 2.88 -20.34
CA PRO A 34 3.34 2.37 -19.80
C PRO A 34 3.23 2.58 -18.28
N TYR A 35 4.09 3.40 -17.69
CA TYR A 35 4.14 3.68 -16.27
C TYR A 35 4.45 5.16 -16.01
N PHE A 36 4.07 5.61 -14.81
CA PHE A 36 4.55 6.84 -14.21
C PHE A 36 5.19 6.50 -12.87
N ARG A 37 6.04 7.40 -12.37
CA ARG A 37 6.55 7.27 -11.00
C ARG A 37 5.77 8.21 -10.10
N PHE A 38 5.28 7.66 -9.00
CA PHE A 38 4.64 8.39 -7.93
C PHE A 38 5.52 8.32 -6.68
N TYR A 39 5.64 9.45 -6.00
CA TYR A 39 6.19 9.53 -4.66
C TYR A 39 5.18 10.26 -3.79
N SER A 40 4.88 9.69 -2.63
CA SER A 40 4.16 10.34 -1.54
C SER A 40 5.06 10.42 -0.32
N GLY A 41 5.05 11.55 0.37
CA GLY A 41 5.73 11.76 1.63
C GLY A 41 4.78 12.39 2.66
N MET A 42 4.96 11.99 3.91
CA MET A 42 4.31 12.58 5.07
C MET A 42 5.41 12.93 6.06
N GLU A 43 5.54 14.21 6.39
CA GLU A 43 6.54 14.72 7.32
C GLU A 43 5.81 15.30 8.54
N PHE A 44 6.06 14.70 9.71
CA PHE A 44 5.55 15.18 10.99
C PHE A 44 6.52 16.24 11.51
N ARG A 45 6.02 17.45 11.76
CA ARG A 45 6.82 18.60 12.19
C ARG A 45 6.75 18.87 13.69
N GLU A 46 5.77 18.25 14.34
CA GLU A 46 5.57 18.27 15.78
C GLU A 46 5.29 16.85 16.26
N ASP A 47 5.50 16.61 17.55
CA ASP A 47 5.23 15.30 18.16
C ASP A 47 3.73 15.03 18.18
N LEU A 48 3.32 13.85 17.70
CA LEU A 48 1.93 13.44 17.60
C LEU A 48 1.70 12.02 18.11
N TRP A 49 0.48 11.81 18.62
CA TRP A 49 -0.03 10.47 18.89
C TRP A 49 -0.72 9.91 17.65
N LEU A 50 -0.27 8.73 17.21
CA LEU A 50 -0.82 8.02 16.07
C LEU A 50 -1.74 6.90 16.53
N ALA A 51 -2.96 6.86 15.99
CA ALA A 51 -3.87 5.73 16.16
C ALA A 51 -3.78 4.72 15.00
N LEU A 52 -3.34 5.16 13.82
CA LEU A 52 -3.27 4.35 12.62
C LEU A 52 -2.22 4.92 11.66
N LEU A 53 -1.19 4.14 11.34
CA LEU A 53 -0.20 4.49 10.33
C LEU A 53 -0.22 3.43 9.23
N ARG A 54 -0.55 3.86 8.01
CA ARG A 54 -0.72 2.97 6.86
C ARG A 54 0.05 3.48 5.65
N ASN A 55 0.45 2.55 4.80
CA ASN A 55 0.86 2.84 3.43
C ASN A 55 0.50 1.66 2.53
N ASP A 56 0.94 1.70 1.26
CA ASP A 56 0.62 0.66 0.27
C ASP A 56 -0.89 0.36 0.29
N GLU A 57 -1.69 1.42 0.17
CA GLU A 57 -3.14 1.35 0.25
C GLU A 57 -3.72 1.43 -1.16
N MET A 58 -4.67 0.55 -1.42
CA MET A 58 -5.46 0.53 -2.64
C MET A 58 -6.90 0.25 -2.27
N THR A 59 -7.81 0.98 -2.92
CA THR A 59 -9.26 0.75 -2.86
C THR A 59 -9.79 0.57 -4.29
N MET A 60 -10.52 -0.51 -4.55
CA MET A 60 -11.14 -0.82 -5.84
C MET A 60 -12.56 -1.34 -5.66
N ASP A 61 -13.30 -1.39 -6.76
CA ASP A 61 -14.67 -1.90 -6.75
C ASP A 61 -14.75 -3.42 -6.59
N SER A 62 -15.98 -3.93 -6.64
CA SER A 62 -16.31 -5.34 -6.43
C SER A 62 -15.90 -6.27 -7.57
N MET A 63 -15.20 -5.77 -8.59
CA MET A 63 -14.85 -6.55 -9.78
C MET A 63 -13.82 -7.65 -9.52
N PHE A 64 -13.05 -7.59 -8.43
CA PHE A 64 -12.08 -8.63 -8.09
C PHE A 64 -12.76 -9.81 -7.39
N THR A 65 -12.30 -11.03 -7.65
CA THR A 65 -12.91 -12.27 -7.10
C THR A 65 -11.97 -13.04 -6.19
N HIS A 66 -10.66 -12.87 -6.41
CA HIS A 66 -9.62 -13.62 -5.73
C HIS A 66 -8.51 -12.70 -5.24
N LEU A 67 -7.78 -13.19 -4.25
CA LEU A 67 -6.60 -12.61 -3.64
C LEU A 67 -5.46 -13.64 -3.74
N ALA A 68 -4.33 -13.18 -4.27
CA ALA A 68 -3.08 -13.93 -4.22
C ALA A 68 -1.98 -13.10 -3.57
N PHE A 69 -1.12 -13.74 -2.80
CA PHE A 69 0.06 -13.11 -2.19
C PHE A 69 1.10 -14.17 -1.81
N GLU A 70 2.31 -13.71 -1.53
CA GLU A 70 3.41 -14.57 -1.12
C GLU A 70 3.68 -14.44 0.38
N ARG A 71 3.82 -15.59 1.03
CA ARG A 71 4.25 -15.75 2.43
C ARG A 71 5.78 -15.85 2.51
N PRO A 72 6.36 -15.64 3.70
CA PRO A 72 7.76 -15.97 3.95
C PRO A 72 8.12 -17.38 3.49
N GLY A 73 9.26 -17.52 2.81
CA GLY A 73 9.70 -18.80 2.26
C GLY A 73 9.14 -19.13 0.86
N GLY A 74 8.41 -18.22 0.23
CA GLY A 74 7.97 -18.34 -1.18
C GLY A 74 6.66 -19.10 -1.36
N GLN A 75 5.94 -19.41 -0.29
CA GLN A 75 4.63 -20.04 -0.40
C GLN A 75 3.63 -19.03 -0.99
N ILE A 76 3.03 -19.40 -2.12
CA ILE A 76 1.95 -18.63 -2.72
C ILE A 76 0.63 -19.06 -2.07
N VAL A 77 -0.11 -18.08 -1.56
CA VAL A 77 -1.51 -18.25 -1.14
C VAL A 77 -2.37 -17.68 -2.26
N ASP A 78 -3.36 -18.47 -2.68
CA ASP A 78 -4.33 -18.11 -3.71
C ASP A 78 -5.71 -18.56 -3.25
N ILE A 79 -6.59 -17.59 -2.99
CA ILE A 79 -7.89 -17.82 -2.36
C ILE A 79 -8.96 -16.88 -2.93
N THR A 80 -10.22 -17.29 -2.83
CA THR A 80 -11.36 -16.40 -3.07
C THR A 80 -11.45 -15.32 -2.00
N PHE A 81 -12.16 -14.23 -2.30
CA PHE A 81 -12.45 -13.23 -1.27
C PHE A 81 -13.30 -13.84 -0.14
N GLU A 82 -14.19 -14.77 -0.42
CA GLU A 82 -15.05 -15.43 0.57
C GLU A 82 -14.21 -16.21 1.60
N GLU A 83 -13.20 -16.97 1.16
CA GLU A 83 -12.33 -17.78 2.01
C GLU A 83 -11.36 -16.94 2.87
N ARG A 84 -11.06 -15.71 2.45
CA ARG A 84 -10.04 -14.86 3.07
C ARG A 84 -10.26 -14.62 4.56
N HIS A 85 -11.51 -14.52 5.00
CA HIS A 85 -11.82 -14.02 6.34
C HIS A 85 -11.29 -14.98 7.41
N GLU A 86 -11.64 -16.26 7.30
CA GLU A 86 -11.18 -17.28 8.24
C GLU A 86 -9.65 -17.45 8.22
N LEU A 87 -9.05 -17.39 7.03
CA LEU A 87 -7.61 -17.53 6.87
C LEU A 87 -6.86 -16.35 7.52
N LEU A 88 -7.23 -15.13 7.17
CA LEU A 88 -6.48 -13.92 7.52
C LEU A 88 -6.71 -13.45 8.96
N GLU A 89 -7.82 -13.85 9.59
CA GLU A 89 -8.00 -13.65 11.04
C GLU A 89 -7.00 -14.48 11.86
N LYS A 90 -6.73 -15.71 11.43
CA LYS A 90 -5.79 -16.62 12.10
C LYS A 90 -4.35 -16.32 11.71
N GLN A 91 -4.12 -15.96 10.45
CA GLN A 91 -2.80 -15.74 9.86
C GLN A 91 -2.84 -14.48 8.99
N PRO A 92 -2.69 -13.28 9.59
CA PRO A 92 -2.62 -12.03 8.84
C PRO A 92 -1.49 -12.05 7.81
N ILE A 93 -1.65 -11.34 6.70
CA ILE A 93 -0.58 -11.22 5.69
C ILE A 93 0.55 -10.38 6.28
N GLU A 94 1.78 -10.82 6.11
CA GLU A 94 2.95 -10.14 6.63
C GLU A 94 3.07 -8.71 6.06
N ASN A 95 3.56 -7.77 6.86
CA ASN A 95 3.76 -6.38 6.41
C ASN A 95 4.87 -6.26 5.36
N ASP A 96 5.79 -7.22 5.32
CA ASP A 96 6.88 -7.30 4.36
C ASP A 96 6.63 -8.32 3.23
N ALA A 97 5.40 -8.87 3.12
CA ALA A 97 5.02 -9.73 2.00
C ALA A 97 5.43 -9.07 0.67
N PRO A 98 6.18 -9.76 -0.21
CA PRO A 98 6.89 -9.13 -1.32
C PRO A 98 5.94 -8.64 -2.41
N TRP A 99 4.76 -9.24 -2.52
CA TRP A 99 3.71 -8.77 -3.40
C TRP A 99 2.33 -9.23 -2.91
N ILE A 100 1.33 -8.51 -3.38
CA ILE A 100 -0.08 -8.82 -3.21
C ILE A 100 -0.82 -8.50 -4.52
N CYS A 101 -1.82 -9.31 -4.86
CA CYS A 101 -2.58 -9.17 -6.07
C CYS A 101 -4.06 -9.46 -5.82
N PHE A 102 -4.93 -8.57 -6.30
CA PHE A 102 -6.33 -8.88 -6.51
C PHE A 102 -6.53 -9.22 -7.98
N TYR A 103 -7.34 -10.24 -8.27
CA TYR A 103 -7.62 -10.62 -9.64
C TYR A 103 -9.05 -11.14 -9.84
N ASN A 104 -9.50 -11.06 -11.09
CA ASN A 104 -10.73 -11.68 -11.53
C ASN A 104 -10.38 -12.90 -12.38
N ALA A 105 -10.64 -14.10 -11.85
CA ALA A 105 -10.28 -15.36 -12.50
C ALA A 105 -11.01 -15.53 -13.84
N ASP A 106 -12.30 -15.20 -13.89
CA ASP A 106 -13.15 -15.38 -15.07
C ASP A 106 -12.84 -14.36 -16.17
N ARG A 107 -12.50 -13.12 -15.78
CA ARG A 107 -12.29 -12.00 -16.71
C ARG A 107 -10.83 -11.78 -17.09
N GLY A 108 -9.89 -12.46 -16.45
CA GLY A 108 -8.48 -12.47 -16.84
C GLY A 108 -7.74 -11.15 -16.61
N PHE A 109 -8.17 -10.32 -15.65
CA PHE A 109 -7.45 -9.11 -15.25
C PHE A 109 -7.06 -9.13 -13.78
N ALA A 110 -6.03 -8.37 -13.46
CA ALA A 110 -5.45 -8.30 -12.14
C ALA A 110 -4.90 -6.91 -11.83
N PHE A 111 -4.79 -6.60 -10.54
CA PHE A 111 -4.10 -5.43 -10.04
C PHE A 111 -3.33 -5.83 -8.78
N GLY A 112 -2.06 -5.44 -8.70
CA GLY A 112 -1.20 -5.85 -7.59
C GLY A 112 -0.17 -4.80 -7.21
N SER A 113 0.36 -4.97 -6.01
CA SER A 113 1.50 -4.22 -5.48
C SER A 113 2.69 -5.16 -5.36
N ILE A 114 3.86 -4.69 -5.80
CA ILE A 114 5.15 -5.37 -5.62
C ILE A 114 6.02 -4.46 -4.75
N ARG A 115 6.47 -5.00 -3.63
CA ARG A 115 7.28 -4.29 -2.63
C ARG A 115 8.74 -4.58 -2.88
N ILE A 116 9.48 -3.56 -3.32
CA ILE A 116 10.89 -3.71 -3.67
C ILE A 116 11.79 -3.45 -2.46
N ASN A 117 11.50 -2.40 -1.69
CA ASN A 117 12.29 -1.99 -0.54
C ASN A 117 11.39 -1.71 0.67
N TYR A 118 11.87 -2.08 1.84
CA TYR A 118 11.26 -1.76 3.12
C TYR A 118 12.29 -1.06 4.01
N ASP A 119 11.93 0.11 4.50
CA ASP A 119 12.72 0.87 5.48
C ASP A 119 11.75 1.47 6.48
N ASN A 120 11.89 1.10 7.75
CA ASN A 120 11.08 1.58 8.85
C ASN A 120 11.94 2.28 9.92
N ARG A 121 13.14 2.74 9.54
CA ARG A 121 14.04 3.40 10.48
C ARG A 121 13.64 4.86 10.71
N ASN A 122 13.86 5.33 11.93
CA ASN A 122 13.70 6.73 12.33
C ASN A 122 14.88 7.60 11.83
N ILE A 123 14.84 8.89 12.13
CA ILE A 123 15.88 9.86 11.72
C ILE A 123 17.27 9.58 12.30
N PHE A 124 17.37 8.75 13.35
CA PHE A 124 18.62 8.30 13.95
C PHE A 124 19.10 6.95 13.39
N GLY A 125 18.38 6.37 12.42
CA GLY A 125 18.69 5.10 11.79
C GLY A 125 18.28 3.86 12.60
N GLN A 126 17.49 4.03 13.67
CA GLN A 126 16.98 2.93 14.49
C GLN A 126 15.60 2.49 14.01
N GLU A 127 15.24 1.22 14.16
CA GLU A 127 13.89 0.74 13.82
C GLU A 127 12.80 1.51 14.59
N SER A 128 11.79 1.99 13.85
CA SER A 128 10.63 2.66 14.44
C SER A 128 9.67 1.62 15.02
N PRO A 129 9.06 1.87 16.19
CA PRO A 129 8.11 0.94 16.77
C PRO A 129 6.88 0.78 15.86
N THR A 130 6.39 -0.46 15.76
CA THR A 130 5.16 -0.81 15.05
C THR A 130 4.16 -1.45 16.01
N PHE A 131 2.87 -1.36 15.72
CA PHE A 131 1.83 -2.06 16.47
C PHE A 131 1.06 -3.04 15.56
N ARG A 132 1.26 -4.35 15.81
CA ARG A 132 0.66 -5.45 15.02
C ARG A 132 0.76 -5.22 13.50
N PRO A 133 1.96 -5.01 12.93
CA PRO A 133 2.08 -4.68 11.52
C PRO A 133 1.65 -5.87 10.65
N HIS A 134 0.79 -5.62 9.67
CA HIS A 134 0.32 -6.61 8.70
C HIS A 134 -0.29 -5.91 7.48
N THR A 135 -0.41 -6.64 6.37
CA THR A 135 -1.27 -6.21 5.26
C THR A 135 -2.69 -6.65 5.57
N GLN A 136 -3.58 -5.68 5.74
CA GLN A 136 -4.99 -5.94 5.97
C GLN A 136 -5.73 -5.98 4.64
N ILE A 137 -6.62 -6.98 4.50
CA ILE A 137 -7.62 -7.05 3.44
C ILE A 137 -8.98 -6.73 4.03
N GLY A 138 -9.69 -5.79 3.43
CA GLY A 138 -11.00 -5.40 3.89
C GLY A 138 -11.99 -5.26 2.75
N GLU A 139 -13.25 -5.14 3.16
CA GLU A 139 -14.37 -4.84 2.27
C GLU A 139 -15.25 -3.79 2.91
N TRP A 140 -15.67 -2.81 2.11
CA TRP A 140 -16.57 -1.73 2.51
C TRP A 140 -17.95 -1.91 1.86
N LEU A 141 -18.86 -0.98 2.16
CA LEU A 141 -20.20 -0.92 1.57
C LEU A 141 -20.14 -1.05 0.04
N ALA A 142 -21.13 -1.73 -0.53
CA ALA A 142 -21.24 -2.02 -1.97
C ALA A 142 -20.13 -2.93 -2.55
N GLY A 143 -19.44 -3.70 -1.71
CA GLY A 143 -18.46 -4.70 -2.16
C GLY A 143 -17.12 -4.10 -2.59
N ILE A 144 -16.83 -2.87 -2.18
CA ILE A 144 -15.53 -2.23 -2.40
C ILE A 144 -14.47 -3.04 -1.68
N LYS A 145 -13.46 -3.50 -2.41
CA LYS A 145 -12.35 -4.30 -1.90
C LYS A 145 -11.12 -3.42 -1.76
N TYR A 146 -10.41 -3.55 -0.65
CA TYR A 146 -9.22 -2.74 -0.42
C TYR A 146 -8.16 -3.53 0.35
N TRP A 147 -6.92 -3.11 0.18
CA TRP A 147 -5.83 -3.51 1.07
C TRP A 147 -5.12 -2.28 1.60
N ASN A 148 -4.49 -2.43 2.75
CA ASN A 148 -3.55 -1.44 3.29
C ASN A 148 -2.49 -2.17 4.12
N ARG A 149 -1.24 -1.70 4.05
CA ARG A 149 -0.20 -2.14 4.97
C ARG A 149 -0.25 -1.29 6.23
N ARG A 150 -0.56 -1.90 7.36
CA ARG A 150 -0.61 -1.29 8.69
C ARG A 150 0.75 -1.39 9.36
N LEU A 151 1.19 -0.28 9.95
CA LEU A 151 2.43 -0.16 10.74
C LEU A 151 2.14 0.19 12.20
N VAL A 152 1.09 0.99 12.45
CA VAL A 152 0.54 1.28 13.78
C VAL A 152 -0.96 1.02 13.72
#